data_AF-A0A162EDX2-F1
#
_entry.id   AF-A0A162EDX2-F1
#
_cell.length_a   1.000
_cell.length_b   1.000
_cell.length_c   1.000
_cell.angle_alpha   90.00
_cell.angle_beta   90.00
_cell.angle_gamma   90.00
#
_symmetry.space_group_name_H-M   'P 1'
#
loop_
_entity.id
_entity.type
_entity.pdbx_description
1 polymer ?
#
loop_
_entity_poly.entity_id
_entity_poly.type
_entity_poly.pdbx_seq_one_letter_code
_entity_poly.pdbx_strand_id
1 'polypeptide(L)'
;MPLLIILGLLSLLTGCHVAQNQEEPIVLPISSNNEHLDVRLLAVEQNDSDDQFLIEADIQLLNHHLDLEKDFIFTSLIEKGPSNDSEKVDISSNEQSLNEDSQTLSLSILTEPITEQEQLYLKVIATPSYYDYELTFNYRDGKLENNVMNELVIEQFTINNQLLTLQANDIHPIKGLDLAIKLNNERIYPVFTTTEYDADGFQMDGQYEFATELPKSFDLILRRNQLNQIEWTFTLQIPIK
;
A
#
# COMPACT_ATOMS: atom_id res chain seq x y z
N MET A 1 -84.74 35.00 6.60
CA MET A 1 -83.52 35.29 7.39
C MET A 1 -82.60 34.09 7.29
N PRO A 2 -81.55 34.17 6.45
CA PRO A 2 -80.52 33.14 6.33
C PRO A 2 -79.35 33.52 7.25
N LEU A 3 -78.97 32.66 8.20
CA LEU A 3 -77.70 32.81 8.89
C LEU A 3 -77.30 31.48 9.57
N LEU A 4 -76.05 31.09 9.36
CA LEU A 4 -75.28 30.09 10.11
C LEU A 4 -75.64 28.60 9.94
N ILE A 5 -75.35 28.05 8.75
CA ILE A 5 -74.94 26.64 8.61
C ILE A 5 -73.72 26.59 7.68
N ILE A 6 -72.59 27.17 8.08
CA ILE A 6 -71.26 26.86 7.53
C ILE A 6 -70.23 27.10 8.65
N LEU A 7 -70.15 26.17 9.60
CA LEU A 7 -69.04 26.07 10.55
C LEU A 7 -68.72 24.59 10.80
N GLY A 8 -68.66 23.83 9.71
CA GLY A 8 -68.20 22.45 9.67
C GLY A 8 -67.08 22.34 8.64
N LEU A 9 -65.98 21.70 9.03
CA LEU A 9 -64.86 21.26 8.19
C LEU A 9 -63.90 22.33 7.66
N LEU A 10 -63.23 23.11 8.52
CA LEU A 10 -62.02 23.83 8.09
C LEU A 10 -60.93 23.98 9.16
N SER A 11 -60.77 22.97 10.02
CA SER A 11 -59.72 22.98 11.06
C SER A 11 -58.98 21.65 11.26
N LEU A 12 -59.06 20.72 10.29
CA LEU A 12 -58.29 19.46 10.30
C LEU A 12 -57.17 19.40 9.24
N LEU A 13 -56.82 20.54 8.63
CA LEU A 13 -55.59 20.67 7.84
C LEU A 13 -54.47 21.25 8.72
N THR A 14 -54.27 20.67 9.91
CA THR A 14 -52.99 20.82 10.63
C THR A 14 -51.98 19.97 9.87
N GLY A 15 -51.14 20.63 9.08
CA GLY A 15 -50.12 20.00 8.27
C GLY A 15 -49.25 19.06 9.10
N CYS A 16 -49.25 17.79 8.72
CA CYS A 16 -48.06 16.96 8.88
C CYS A 16 -46.97 17.61 8.02
N HIS A 17 -46.21 18.53 8.60
CA HIS A 17 -44.83 18.71 8.18
C HIS A 17 -44.14 17.40 8.56
N VAL A 18 -44.18 16.44 7.64
CA VAL A 18 -43.18 15.39 7.59
C VAL A 18 -41.89 16.17 7.39
N ALA A 19 -41.15 16.35 8.47
CA ALA A 19 -39.74 16.66 8.37
C ALA A 19 -39.18 15.57 7.46
N GLN A 20 -38.92 15.90 6.20
CA GLN A 20 -37.96 15.17 5.42
C GLN A 20 -36.67 15.35 6.20
N ASN A 21 -36.39 14.39 7.10
CA ASN A 21 -35.02 14.02 7.35
C ASN A 21 -34.46 13.74 5.96
N GLN A 22 -33.73 14.71 5.42
CA GLN A 22 -32.67 14.39 4.48
C GLN A 22 -31.77 13.45 5.27
N GLU A 23 -32.04 12.16 5.15
CA GLU A 23 -31.00 11.17 5.36
C GLU A 23 -29.92 11.57 4.36
N GLU A 24 -28.91 12.29 4.86
CA GLU A 24 -27.64 12.38 4.15
C GLU A 24 -27.31 10.96 3.73
N PRO A 25 -27.09 10.71 2.42
CA PRO A 25 -26.78 9.38 1.98
C PRO A 25 -25.57 8.93 2.78
N ILE A 26 -25.73 7.84 3.53
CA ILE A 26 -24.61 7.14 4.16
C ILE A 26 -23.78 6.61 3.00
N VAL A 27 -22.86 7.43 2.50
CA VAL A 27 -21.82 6.99 1.58
C VAL A 27 -20.94 6.11 2.44
N LEU A 28 -21.14 4.79 2.35
CA LEU A 28 -20.22 3.81 2.91
C LEU A 28 -18.79 4.22 2.47
N PRO A 29 -17.77 4.07 3.33
CA PRO A 29 -16.42 4.47 2.96
C PRO A 29 -16.02 3.71 1.71
N ILE A 30 -15.73 4.45 0.64
CA ILE A 30 -15.23 3.87 -0.61
C ILE A 30 -13.78 3.48 -0.34
N SER A 31 -13.51 2.18 -0.27
CA SER A 31 -12.16 1.68 -0.03
C SER A 31 -11.83 0.47 -0.90
N SER A 32 -10.53 0.24 -1.08
CA SER A 32 -9.96 -0.90 -1.78
C SER A 32 -8.70 -1.30 -1.03
N ASN A 33 -8.53 -2.60 -0.76
CA ASN A 33 -7.38 -3.11 -0.02
C ASN A 33 -6.82 -4.41 -0.60
N ASN A 34 -5.61 -4.74 -0.15
CA ASN A 34 -5.01 -6.06 -0.22
C ASN A 34 -4.49 -6.43 1.18
N GLU A 35 -3.58 -7.41 1.28
CA GLU A 35 -3.03 -7.82 2.58
C GLU A 35 -2.06 -6.81 3.21
N HIS A 36 -1.52 -5.85 2.44
CA HIS A 36 -0.51 -4.90 2.91
C HIS A 36 -1.04 -3.47 3.06
N LEU A 37 -1.98 -3.05 2.21
CA LEU A 37 -2.41 -1.67 2.07
C LEU A 37 -3.93 -1.56 2.04
N ASP A 38 -4.45 -0.51 2.65
CA ASP A 38 -5.85 -0.10 2.53
C ASP A 38 -5.92 1.33 2.02
N VAL A 39 -6.56 1.52 0.87
CA VAL A 39 -6.77 2.83 0.24
C VAL A 39 -8.21 3.25 0.49
N ARG A 40 -8.42 4.40 1.11
CA ARG A 40 -9.73 4.92 1.48
C ARG A 40 -9.95 6.30 0.89
N LEU A 41 -11.10 6.50 0.26
CA LEU A 41 -11.58 7.82 -0.13
C LEU A 41 -12.05 8.55 1.13
N LEU A 42 -11.56 9.78 1.34
CA LEU A 42 -11.95 10.63 2.45
C LEU A 42 -13.04 11.62 2.03
N ALA A 43 -12.78 12.36 0.95
CA ALA A 43 -13.64 13.44 0.49
C ALA A 43 -13.52 13.64 -1.02
N VAL A 44 -14.59 14.19 -1.59
CA VAL A 44 -14.65 14.65 -2.97
C VAL A 44 -15.43 15.96 -2.97
N GLU A 45 -14.76 17.04 -3.33
CA GLU A 45 -15.33 18.39 -3.36
C GLU A 45 -15.30 18.91 -4.80
N GLN A 46 -16.42 19.41 -5.29
CA GLN A 46 -16.47 20.09 -6.58
C GLN A 46 -16.17 21.57 -6.40
N ASN A 47 -15.26 22.10 -7.21
CA ASN A 47 -15.08 23.54 -7.34
C ASN A 47 -16.15 24.08 -8.30
N ASP A 48 -17.20 24.68 -7.74
CA ASP A 48 -18.35 25.25 -8.46
C ASP A 48 -17.98 26.26 -9.57
N SER A 49 -16.78 26.82 -9.52
CA SER A 49 -16.31 27.84 -10.47
C SER A 49 -15.81 27.26 -11.79
N ASP A 50 -15.20 26.07 -11.74
CA ASP A 50 -14.28 25.58 -12.78
C ASP A 50 -14.53 24.11 -13.18
N ASP A 51 -15.61 23.48 -12.71
CA ASP A 51 -15.94 22.05 -12.96
C ASP A 51 -14.79 21.09 -12.61
N GLN A 52 -13.93 21.48 -11.66
CA GLN A 52 -12.84 20.66 -11.13
C GLN A 52 -13.27 19.89 -9.89
N PHE A 53 -12.63 18.76 -9.64
CA PHE A 53 -12.83 17.98 -8.42
C PHE A 53 -11.55 17.93 -7.62
N LEU A 54 -11.66 18.26 -6.33
CA LEU A 54 -10.67 17.97 -5.31
C LEU A 54 -11.00 16.61 -4.70
N ILE A 55 -10.09 15.64 -4.86
CA ILE A 55 -10.24 14.28 -4.37
C ILE A 55 -9.20 14.05 -3.28
N GLU A 56 -9.68 13.67 -2.09
CA GLU A 56 -8.84 13.35 -0.94
C GLU A 56 -8.93 11.86 -0.61
N ALA A 57 -7.78 11.21 -0.46
CA ALA A 57 -7.71 9.79 -0.12
C ALA A 57 -6.53 9.51 0.81
N ASP A 58 -6.67 8.48 1.65
CA ASP A 58 -5.58 7.97 2.50
C ASP A 58 -5.17 6.57 2.05
N ILE A 59 -3.87 6.29 2.16
CA ILE A 59 -3.28 4.96 2.06
C ILE A 59 -2.74 4.59 3.43
N GLN A 60 -3.24 3.51 4.01
CA GLN A 60 -2.82 3.01 5.31
C GLN A 60 -2.08 1.69 5.17
N LEU A 61 -0.97 1.54 5.89
CA LEU A 61 -0.25 0.28 5.99
C LEU A 61 -0.93 -0.68 6.97
N LEU A 62 -1.16 -1.92 6.53
CA LEU A 62 -1.74 -2.99 7.33
C LEU A 62 -0.68 -3.93 7.93
N ASN A 63 0.49 -4.05 7.30
CA ASN A 63 1.61 -4.89 7.75
C ASN A 63 2.70 -4.06 8.43
N HIS A 64 2.91 -4.27 9.74
CA HIS A 64 3.86 -3.50 10.55
C HIS A 64 5.35 -3.79 10.24
N HIS A 65 5.65 -4.78 9.41
CA HIS A 65 7.01 -5.12 9.00
C HIS A 65 7.49 -4.37 7.75
N LEU A 66 6.63 -3.51 7.20
CA LEU A 66 6.90 -2.68 6.05
C LEU A 66 6.90 -1.19 6.47
N ASP A 67 7.37 -0.34 5.57
CA ASP A 67 7.46 1.12 5.72
C ASP A 67 6.92 1.78 4.46
N LEU A 68 5.90 2.64 4.58
CA LEU A 68 5.24 3.21 3.40
C LEU A 68 6.18 3.99 2.47
N GLU A 69 7.14 4.72 3.03
CA GLU A 69 8.02 5.59 2.27
C GLU A 69 9.16 4.81 1.61
N LYS A 70 9.69 3.82 2.33
CA LYS A 70 10.84 3.05 1.87
C LYS A 70 10.45 1.92 0.93
N ASP A 71 9.28 1.32 1.17
CA ASP A 71 8.90 0.04 0.57
C ASP A 71 7.91 0.17 -0.58
N PHE A 72 7.35 1.37 -0.81
CA PHE A 72 6.36 1.61 -1.86
C PHE A 72 6.58 2.92 -2.61
N ILE A 73 6.26 2.87 -3.91
CA ILE A 73 6.13 4.03 -4.79
C ILE A 73 4.66 4.13 -5.20
N PHE A 74 4.06 5.30 -5.00
CA PHE A 74 2.65 5.53 -5.30
C PHE A 74 2.47 6.44 -6.51
N THR A 75 1.65 5.99 -7.45
CA THR A 75 1.15 6.80 -8.57
C THR A 75 -0.36 6.84 -8.51
N SER A 76 -0.97 7.99 -8.74
CA SER A 76 -2.42 8.11 -8.85
C SER A 76 -2.84 8.50 -10.27
N LEU A 77 -3.97 7.96 -10.71
CA LEU A 77 -4.60 8.25 -11.99
C LEU A 77 -6.09 8.48 -11.75
N ILE A 78 -6.67 9.44 -12.47
CA ILE A 78 -8.11 9.63 -12.53
C ILE A 78 -8.60 9.20 -13.90
N GLU A 79 -9.71 8.48 -13.93
CA GLU A 79 -10.35 8.01 -15.15
C GLU A 79 -11.85 8.29 -15.14
N LYS A 80 -12.40 8.55 -16.33
CA LYS A 80 -13.83 8.69 -16.58
C LYS A 80 -14.37 7.43 -17.24
N GLY A 81 -15.47 6.89 -16.71
CA GLY A 81 -16.16 5.73 -17.28
C GLY A 81 -15.61 4.37 -16.81
N PRO A 82 -16.32 3.26 -17.09
CA PRO A 82 -15.96 1.93 -16.60
C PRO A 82 -14.61 1.48 -17.14
N SER A 83 -13.84 0.74 -16.34
CA SER A 83 -12.41 0.40 -16.52
C SER A 83 -11.94 -0.10 -17.89
N ASN A 84 -12.85 -0.53 -18.77
CA ASN A 84 -12.53 -1.07 -20.10
C ASN A 84 -12.70 -0.05 -21.25
N ASP A 85 -13.44 1.04 -21.04
CA ASP A 85 -13.65 2.16 -21.99
C ASP A 85 -13.27 3.50 -21.35
N SER A 86 -12.40 3.46 -20.34
CA SER A 86 -12.07 4.59 -19.49
C SER A 86 -11.18 5.62 -20.19
N GLU A 87 -11.56 6.89 -20.12
CA GLU A 87 -10.75 8.02 -20.57
C GLU A 87 -9.93 8.57 -19.40
N LYS A 88 -8.62 8.78 -19.58
CA LYS A 88 -7.77 9.39 -18.55
C LYS A 88 -8.15 10.85 -18.37
N VAL A 89 -8.29 11.27 -17.13
CA VAL A 89 -8.49 12.66 -16.75
C VAL A 89 -7.13 13.22 -16.33
N ASP A 90 -6.76 14.36 -16.92
CA ASP A 90 -5.53 15.05 -16.57
C ASP A 90 -5.62 15.62 -15.14
N ILE A 91 -4.51 15.50 -14.41
CA ILE A 91 -4.38 15.95 -13.02
C ILE A 91 -3.62 17.26 -13.02
N SER A 92 -4.25 18.34 -12.54
CA SER A 92 -3.61 19.66 -12.46
C SER A 92 -2.63 19.76 -11.30
N SER A 93 -2.91 19.08 -10.18
CA SER A 93 -2.00 18.96 -9.04
C SER A 93 -2.21 17.66 -8.29
N ASN A 94 -1.12 17.11 -7.75
CA ASN A 94 -1.12 15.91 -6.93
C ASN A 94 -0.15 16.14 -5.77
N GLU A 95 -0.69 16.30 -4.58
CA GLU A 95 0.08 16.47 -3.35
C GLU A 95 0.01 15.21 -2.52
N GLN A 96 1.17 14.80 -1.98
CA GLN A 96 1.30 13.64 -1.11
C GLN A 96 1.94 14.08 0.20
N SER A 97 1.39 13.63 1.32
CA SER A 97 1.90 13.94 2.65
C SER A 97 1.91 12.69 3.51
N LEU A 98 3.09 12.31 4.01
CA LEU A 98 3.26 11.15 4.88
C LEU A 98 3.14 11.57 6.34
N ASN A 99 2.29 10.88 7.08
CA ASN A 99 2.27 10.92 8.53
C ASN A 99 3.09 9.73 9.07
N GLU A 100 4.34 10.00 9.46
CA GLU A 100 5.29 8.96 9.93
C GLU A 100 4.77 8.18 11.16
N ASP A 101 4.09 8.87 12.09
CA ASP A 101 3.59 8.28 13.34
C ASP A 101 2.49 7.24 13.10
N SER A 102 1.64 7.48 12.11
CA SER A 102 0.49 6.64 11.80
C SER A 102 0.70 5.72 10.59
N GLN A 103 1.86 5.80 9.92
CA GLN A 103 2.13 5.09 8.66
C GLN A 103 0.95 5.23 7.70
N THR A 104 0.55 6.49 7.46
CA THR A 104 -0.55 6.86 6.57
C THR A 104 -0.06 7.90 5.56
N LEU A 105 -0.27 7.65 4.27
CA LEU A 105 0.01 8.60 3.20
C LEU A 105 -1.30 9.23 2.74
N SER A 106 -1.42 10.54 2.90
CA SER A 106 -2.56 11.31 2.41
C SER A 106 -2.29 11.82 1.01
N LEU A 107 -3.28 11.69 0.13
CA LEU A 107 -3.28 12.15 -1.26
C LEU A 107 -4.31 13.26 -1.42
N SER A 108 -3.92 14.36 -2.06
CA SER A 108 -4.81 15.44 -2.47
C SER A 108 -4.63 15.69 -3.97
N ILE A 109 -5.69 15.41 -4.75
CA ILE A 109 -5.64 15.39 -6.22
C ILE A 109 -6.66 16.39 -6.75
N LEU A 110 -6.21 17.35 -7.55
CA LEU A 110 -7.09 18.28 -8.27
C LEU A 110 -7.14 17.88 -9.74
N THR A 111 -8.34 17.70 -10.28
CA THR A 111 -8.55 17.37 -11.69
C THR A 111 -8.51 18.63 -12.57
N GLU A 112 -8.19 18.46 -13.85
CA GLU A 112 -8.65 19.43 -14.85
C GLU A 112 -10.20 19.46 -14.94
N PRO A 113 -10.81 20.53 -15.51
CA PRO A 113 -12.26 20.65 -15.64
C PRO A 113 -12.93 19.48 -16.36
N ILE A 114 -14.02 18.94 -15.80
CA ILE A 114 -14.74 17.77 -16.33
C ILE A 114 -16.16 18.15 -16.75
N THR A 115 -16.38 18.24 -18.05
CA THR A 115 -17.60 18.81 -18.64
C THR A 115 -18.75 17.81 -18.91
N GLU A 116 -18.49 16.51 -18.85
CA GLU A 116 -19.50 15.46 -19.08
C GLU A 116 -19.33 14.33 -18.06
N GLN A 117 -20.39 14.04 -17.29
CA GLN A 117 -20.31 13.24 -16.07
C GLN A 117 -21.13 11.96 -16.15
N GLU A 118 -20.49 10.83 -15.85
CA GLU A 118 -21.20 9.60 -15.46
C GLU A 118 -20.57 9.00 -14.19
N GLN A 119 -19.24 8.98 -14.11
CA GLN A 119 -18.50 8.43 -12.96
C GLN A 119 -17.00 8.73 -13.04
N LEU A 120 -16.36 8.98 -11.89
CA LEU A 120 -14.90 9.04 -11.77
C LEU A 120 -14.36 7.79 -11.09
N TYR A 121 -13.14 7.41 -11.48
CA TYR A 121 -12.39 6.34 -10.86
C TYR A 121 -11.03 6.88 -10.46
N LEU A 122 -10.74 6.88 -9.16
CA LEU A 122 -9.39 7.09 -8.67
C LEU A 122 -8.70 5.73 -8.65
N LYS A 123 -7.66 5.58 -9.46
CA LYS A 123 -6.74 4.45 -9.39
C LYS A 123 -5.48 4.88 -8.65
N VAL A 124 -5.22 4.22 -7.52
CA VAL A 124 -3.95 4.32 -6.80
C VAL A 124 -3.14 3.08 -7.15
N ILE A 125 -2.00 3.29 -7.78
CA ILE A 125 -1.05 2.23 -8.16
C ILE A 125 0.07 2.26 -7.13
N ALA A 126 0.18 1.19 -6.35
CA ALA A 126 1.29 0.96 -5.44
C ALA A 126 2.28 -0.01 -6.10
N THR A 127 3.52 0.44 -6.22
CA THR A 127 4.62 -0.37 -6.74
C THR A 127 5.59 -0.61 -5.59
N PRO A 128 5.73 -1.83 -5.08
CA PRO A 128 6.69 -2.09 -4.02
C PRO A 128 8.11 -1.83 -4.54
N SER A 129 8.85 -0.94 -3.87
CA SER A 129 10.28 -0.64 -4.16
C SER A 129 11.21 -1.66 -3.48
N TYR A 130 10.63 -2.55 -2.71
CA TYR A 130 11.35 -3.48 -1.85
C TYR A 130 12.04 -4.63 -2.60
N TYR A 131 11.91 -4.61 -3.92
CA TYR A 131 12.64 -5.40 -4.90
C TYR A 131 14.03 -4.82 -5.24
N ASP A 132 14.30 -3.56 -4.88
CA ASP A 132 15.48 -2.80 -5.33
C ASP A 132 16.55 -2.57 -4.24
N TYR A 133 16.28 -2.91 -2.98
CA TYR A 133 17.21 -2.64 -1.88
C TYR A 133 17.69 -3.89 -1.13
N GLU A 134 18.78 -3.73 -0.40
CA GLU A 134 19.42 -4.80 0.35
C GLU A 134 18.80 -4.97 1.74
N LEU A 135 18.50 -6.20 2.11
CA LEU A 135 18.01 -6.55 3.44
C LEU A 135 19.21 -6.69 4.39
N THR A 136 19.19 -5.98 5.50
CA THR A 136 20.30 -5.95 6.48
C THR A 136 19.88 -6.55 7.83
N PHE A 137 20.30 -7.78 8.12
CA PHE A 137 20.00 -8.46 9.38
C PHE A 137 21.19 -8.36 10.32
N ASN A 138 20.97 -7.94 11.57
CA ASN A 138 22.06 -7.80 12.54
C ASN A 138 22.31 -9.14 13.25
N TYR A 139 23.52 -9.66 13.15
CA TYR A 139 23.99 -10.79 13.93
C TYR A 139 24.93 -10.30 15.03
N ARG A 140 24.63 -10.62 16.29
CA ARG A 140 25.38 -10.21 17.47
C ARG A 140 25.45 -11.35 18.47
N ASP A 141 26.66 -11.64 18.98
CA ASP A 141 26.92 -12.60 20.05
C ASP A 141 26.24 -13.96 19.89
N GLY A 142 26.26 -14.51 18.67
CA GLY A 142 25.70 -15.83 18.42
C GLY A 142 24.21 -15.84 18.04
N LYS A 143 23.59 -14.68 17.89
CA LYS A 143 22.15 -14.55 17.63
C LYS A 143 21.86 -13.54 16.54
N LEU A 144 20.84 -13.84 15.74
CA LEU A 144 20.26 -12.89 14.81
C LEU A 144 19.18 -12.08 15.56
N GLU A 145 19.29 -10.75 15.56
CA GLU A 145 18.41 -9.86 16.35
C GLU A 145 17.00 -9.75 15.77
N ASN A 146 16.90 -9.73 14.44
CA ASN A 146 15.65 -9.81 13.69
C ASN A 146 15.79 -10.94 12.67
N ASN A 147 14.74 -11.72 12.48
CA ASN A 147 14.72 -12.79 11.49
C ASN A 147 13.64 -12.58 10.42
N VAL A 148 12.91 -11.47 10.48
CA VAL A 148 11.92 -11.10 9.46
C VAL A 148 12.21 -9.68 9.02
N MET A 149 12.26 -9.46 7.71
CA MET A 149 12.40 -8.12 7.14
C MET A 149 11.81 -8.14 5.76
N ASN A 150 10.88 -7.21 5.50
CA ASN A 150 10.26 -7.09 4.19
C ASN A 150 9.79 -8.46 3.66
N GLU A 151 9.12 -9.23 4.52
CA GLU A 151 8.49 -10.52 4.16
C GLU A 151 9.47 -11.66 3.84
N LEU A 152 10.78 -11.41 3.83
CA LEU A 152 11.80 -12.46 3.92
C LEU A 152 11.95 -12.88 5.38
N VAL A 153 11.81 -14.18 5.62
CA VAL A 153 11.95 -14.82 6.92
C VAL A 153 13.17 -15.72 6.91
N ILE A 154 14.09 -15.49 7.84
CA ILE A 154 15.19 -16.39 8.14
C ILE A 154 14.70 -17.39 9.20
N GLU A 155 14.52 -18.65 8.80
CA GLU A 155 14.04 -19.72 9.68
C GLU A 155 15.18 -20.37 10.45
N GLN A 156 16.30 -20.62 9.76
CA GLN A 156 17.48 -21.21 10.35
C GLN A 156 18.72 -20.39 9.97
N PHE A 157 19.54 -20.09 10.98
CA PHE A 157 20.80 -19.40 10.80
C PHE A 157 21.85 -20.02 11.72
N THR A 158 22.88 -20.64 11.14
CA THR A 158 23.96 -21.27 11.92
C THR A 158 25.31 -20.90 11.36
N ILE A 159 26.28 -20.73 12.25
CA ILE A 159 27.67 -20.44 11.90
C ILE A 159 28.55 -21.52 12.53
N ASN A 160 29.43 -22.10 11.73
CA ASN A 160 30.49 -22.99 12.17
C ASN A 160 31.81 -22.55 11.53
N ASN A 161 32.64 -21.85 12.31
CA ASN A 161 33.88 -21.23 11.87
C ASN A 161 33.67 -20.30 10.66
N GLN A 162 34.07 -20.76 9.47
CA GLN A 162 33.98 -20.03 8.20
C GLN A 162 32.71 -20.36 7.39
N LEU A 163 31.91 -21.32 7.84
CA LEU A 163 30.70 -21.77 7.16
C LEU A 163 29.46 -21.15 7.81
N LEU A 164 28.66 -20.45 7.01
CA LEU A 164 27.34 -19.96 7.35
C LEU A 164 26.29 -20.85 6.64
N THR A 165 25.34 -21.38 7.39
CA THR A 165 24.17 -22.08 6.83
C THR A 165 22.91 -21.27 7.12
N LEU A 166 22.11 -21.04 6.09
CA LEU A 166 20.91 -20.22 6.11
C LEU A 166 19.75 -21.01 5.50
N GLN A 167 18.61 -21.02 6.16
CA GLN A 167 17.32 -21.37 5.58
C GLN A 167 16.44 -20.13 5.60
N ALA A 168 15.91 -19.75 4.44
CA ALA A 168 15.08 -18.57 4.29
C ALA A 168 13.83 -18.87 3.46
N ASN A 169 12.74 -18.20 3.81
CA ASN A 169 11.48 -18.20 3.09
C ASN A 169 11.11 -16.78 2.70
N ASP A 170 10.40 -16.66 1.60
CA ASP A 170 9.92 -15.38 1.10
C ASP A 170 8.57 -15.59 0.43
N ILE A 171 7.72 -14.57 0.46
CA ILE A 171 6.43 -14.62 -0.24
C ILE A 171 6.62 -14.50 -1.77
N HIS A 172 7.82 -14.12 -2.21
CA HIS A 172 8.22 -14.05 -3.62
C HIS A 172 9.28 -15.10 -3.96
N PRO A 173 9.40 -15.54 -5.24
CA PRO A 173 10.48 -16.45 -5.61
C PRO A 173 11.87 -15.82 -5.40
N ILE A 174 12.73 -16.44 -4.58
CA ILE A 174 14.05 -15.93 -4.17
C ILE A 174 15.22 -16.66 -4.85
N LYS A 175 14.99 -17.22 -6.03
CA LYS A 175 16.06 -17.82 -6.84
C LYS A 175 17.15 -16.79 -7.13
N GLY A 176 18.39 -17.16 -6.81
CA GLY A 176 19.55 -16.29 -6.99
C GLY A 176 19.72 -15.20 -5.91
N LEU A 177 19.19 -15.40 -4.70
CA LEU A 177 19.49 -14.56 -3.54
C LEU A 177 21.02 -14.41 -3.35
N ASP A 178 21.51 -13.18 -3.39
CA ASP A 178 22.91 -12.83 -3.12
C ASP A 178 23.11 -12.58 -1.64
N LEU A 179 24.24 -13.05 -1.10
CA LEU A 179 24.57 -12.96 0.31
C LEU A 179 25.97 -12.40 0.48
N ALA A 180 26.07 -11.40 1.34
CA ALA A 180 27.34 -10.91 1.86
C ALA A 180 27.24 -10.67 3.36
N ILE A 181 28.38 -10.49 4.01
CA ILE A 181 28.43 -9.88 5.33
C ILE A 181 29.04 -8.49 5.23
N LYS A 182 28.67 -7.61 6.16
CA LYS A 182 29.28 -6.30 6.34
C LYS A 182 30.00 -6.27 7.69
N LEU A 183 31.30 -5.97 7.65
CA LEU A 183 32.17 -5.86 8.81
C LEU A 183 33.03 -4.61 8.68
N ASN A 184 33.05 -3.73 9.68
CA ASN A 184 33.81 -2.48 9.66
C ASN A 184 33.54 -1.61 8.40
N ASN A 185 32.29 -1.60 7.93
CA ASN A 185 31.85 -0.94 6.71
C ASN A 185 32.42 -1.53 5.40
N GLU A 186 33.10 -2.67 5.44
CA GLU A 186 33.51 -3.44 4.27
C GLU A 186 32.53 -4.57 4.00
N ARG A 187 32.26 -4.82 2.72
CA ARG A 187 31.44 -5.95 2.28
C ARG A 187 32.33 -7.13 1.94
N ILE A 188 32.03 -8.28 2.53
CA ILE A 188 32.78 -9.52 2.37
C ILE A 188 31.82 -10.55 1.80
N TYR A 189 32.20 -11.13 0.66
CA TYR A 189 31.44 -12.17 -0.02
C TYR A 189 32.00 -13.55 0.32
N PRO A 190 31.16 -14.60 0.30
CA PRO A 190 31.63 -15.97 0.43
C PRO A 190 32.52 -16.35 -0.76
N VAL A 191 33.51 -17.21 -0.51
CA VAL A 191 34.37 -17.79 -1.55
C VAL A 191 33.70 -18.99 -2.25
N PHE A 192 32.78 -19.65 -1.55
CA PHE A 192 32.00 -20.76 -2.10
C PHE A 192 30.56 -20.68 -1.62
N THR A 193 29.63 -21.05 -2.50
CA THR A 193 28.19 -20.97 -2.23
C THR A 193 27.50 -22.19 -2.85
N THR A 194 26.66 -22.84 -2.06
CA THR A 194 25.74 -23.88 -2.52
C THR A 194 24.34 -23.51 -2.09
N THR A 195 23.40 -23.50 -3.02
CA THR A 195 22.01 -23.15 -2.77
C THR A 195 21.09 -24.18 -3.36
N GLU A 196 20.10 -24.59 -2.59
CA GLU A 196 18.98 -25.42 -3.00
C GLU A 196 17.70 -24.63 -2.81
N TYR A 197 16.75 -24.83 -3.71
CA TYR A 197 15.45 -24.17 -3.68
C TYR A 197 14.37 -25.22 -3.72
N ASP A 198 13.22 -24.91 -3.13
CA ASP A 198 12.01 -25.70 -3.34
C ASP A 198 11.51 -25.59 -4.80
N ALA A 199 10.47 -26.36 -5.11
CA ALA A 199 9.95 -26.45 -6.48
C ALA A 199 9.52 -25.08 -7.02
N ASP A 200 8.86 -24.30 -6.17
CA ASP A 200 8.25 -23.02 -6.53
C ASP A 200 9.25 -21.85 -6.39
N GLY A 201 10.32 -22.02 -5.62
CA GLY A 201 11.40 -21.06 -5.43
C GLY A 201 11.18 -20.06 -4.29
N PHE A 202 10.19 -20.30 -3.41
CA PHE A 202 9.87 -19.46 -2.25
C PHE A 202 10.70 -19.81 -1.02
N GLN A 203 11.26 -21.02 -0.98
CA GLN A 203 12.17 -21.47 0.06
C GLN A 203 13.58 -21.67 -0.50
N MET A 204 14.56 -21.33 0.33
CA MET A 204 15.98 -21.51 0.05
C MET A 204 16.70 -22.16 1.22
N ASP A 205 17.54 -23.14 0.91
CA ASP A 205 18.58 -23.66 1.80
C ASP A 205 19.96 -23.31 1.22
N GLY A 206 20.78 -22.59 1.98
CA GLY A 206 22.04 -22.04 1.54
C GLY A 206 23.21 -22.37 2.46
N GLN A 207 24.35 -22.71 1.87
CA GLN A 207 25.64 -22.86 2.54
C GLN A 207 26.65 -21.90 1.91
N TYR A 208 27.29 -21.09 2.76
CA TYR A 208 28.16 -19.99 2.36
C TYR A 208 29.48 -20.09 3.12
N GLU A 209 30.55 -20.40 2.40
CA GLU A 209 31.89 -20.52 2.98
C GLU A 209 32.67 -19.22 2.76
N PHE A 210 33.24 -18.67 3.83
CA PHE A 210 34.08 -17.47 3.80
C PHE A 210 35.57 -17.83 3.85
N ALA A 211 36.43 -16.91 3.40
CA ALA A 211 37.87 -17.12 3.42
C ALA A 211 38.46 -17.18 4.84
N THR A 212 37.76 -16.62 5.82
CA THR A 212 38.17 -16.54 7.22
C THR A 212 37.02 -16.92 8.14
N GLU A 213 37.35 -17.25 9.39
CA GLU A 213 36.35 -17.44 10.44
C GLU A 213 35.47 -16.20 10.59
N LEU A 214 34.16 -16.44 10.72
CA LEU A 214 33.18 -15.38 10.88
C LEU A 214 33.24 -14.80 12.31
N PRO A 215 33.25 -13.47 12.47
CA PRO A 215 33.26 -12.86 13.78
C PRO A 215 31.94 -13.12 14.52
N LYS A 216 31.95 -12.90 15.83
CA LYS A 216 30.74 -13.02 16.67
C LYS A 216 29.66 -11.98 16.35
N SER A 217 30.01 -10.91 15.64
CA SER A 217 29.12 -9.81 15.30
C SER A 217 29.43 -9.27 13.91
N PHE A 218 28.41 -9.17 13.07
CA PHE A 218 28.45 -8.60 11.72
C PHE A 218 27.02 -8.33 11.23
N ASP A 219 26.87 -7.58 10.14
CA ASP A 219 25.57 -7.44 9.48
C ASP A 219 25.49 -8.39 8.30
N LEU A 220 24.45 -9.21 8.25
CA LEU A 220 24.14 -10.06 7.12
C LEU A 220 23.39 -9.22 6.09
N ILE A 221 23.88 -9.20 4.85
CA ILE A 221 23.29 -8.47 3.74
C ILE A 221 22.74 -9.48 2.74
N LEU A 222 21.44 -9.42 2.46
CA LEU A 222 20.78 -10.24 1.45
C LEU A 222 20.22 -9.35 0.33
N ARG A 223 20.42 -9.76 -0.92
CA ARG A 223 19.85 -9.06 -2.08
C ARG A 223 19.08 -10.02 -2.98
N ARG A 224 17.83 -9.67 -3.29
CA ARG A 224 16.97 -10.43 -4.20
C ARG A 224 17.28 -9.99 -5.63
N ASN A 225 17.77 -10.89 -6.49
CA ASN A 225 18.28 -10.53 -7.82
C ASN A 225 17.25 -10.68 -8.97
N GLN A 226 16.13 -11.36 -8.73
CA GLN A 226 15.21 -11.80 -9.79
C GLN A 226 13.74 -11.63 -9.41
N LEU A 227 13.37 -10.42 -8.97
CA LEU A 227 11.97 -10.13 -8.71
C LEU A 227 11.36 -9.36 -9.86
N ASN A 228 10.28 -9.93 -10.40
CA ASN A 228 9.42 -9.20 -11.31
C ASN A 228 8.73 -8.12 -10.49
N GLN A 229 8.87 -6.88 -10.91
CA GLN A 229 8.15 -5.77 -10.29
C GLN A 229 6.65 -6.03 -10.40
N ILE A 230 5.98 -6.06 -9.25
CA ILE A 230 4.52 -6.20 -9.18
C ILE A 230 3.94 -4.81 -9.00
N GLU A 231 2.82 -4.53 -9.68
CA GLU A 231 2.04 -3.31 -9.45
C GLU A 231 0.68 -3.72 -8.87
N TRP A 232 0.27 -3.11 -7.77
CA TRP A 232 -1.06 -3.26 -7.20
C TRP A 232 -1.90 -2.04 -7.54
N THR A 233 -3.05 -2.27 -8.17
CA THR A 233 -3.99 -1.19 -8.52
C THR A 233 -5.20 -1.24 -7.60
N PHE A 234 -5.37 -0.20 -6.79
CA PHE A 234 -6.52 0.04 -5.95
C PHE A 234 -7.47 0.98 -6.68
N THR A 235 -8.70 0.55 -6.94
CA THR A 235 -9.67 1.33 -7.72
C THR A 235 -10.80 1.80 -6.81
N LEU A 236 -10.92 3.11 -6.64
CA LEU A 236 -12.00 3.76 -5.91
C LEU A 236 -13.00 4.34 -6.91
N GLN A 237 -14.23 3.83 -6.90
CA GLN A 237 -15.31 4.32 -7.73
C GLN A 237 -15.97 5.53 -7.05
N ILE A 238 -15.74 6.72 -7.61
CA ILE A 238 -16.19 7.98 -7.04
C ILE A 238 -17.54 8.38 -7.69
N PRO A 239 -18.63 8.44 -6.91
CA PRO A 239 -19.88 8.99 -7.39
C PRO A 239 -19.76 10.52 -7.48
N ILE A 240 -19.83 11.06 -8.68
CA ILE A 240 -19.98 12.51 -8.93
C ILE A 240 -21.46 12.82 -9.20
N LYS A 241 -21.94 13.98 -8.74
CA LYS A 241 -23.33 14.43 -8.87
C LYS A 241 -23.46 15.65 -9.75
#